data_AF-A0A7Y3LM15-F1
#
_entry.id   AF-A0A7Y3LM15-F1
#
_cell.length_a   1.000
_cell.length_b   1.000
_cell.length_c   1.000
_cell.angle_alpha   90.00
_cell.angle_beta   90.00
_cell.angle_gamma   90.00
#
_symmetry.space_group_name_H-M   'P 1'
#
loop_
_entity.id
_entity.type
_entity.pdbx_description
1 polymer ?
#
loop_
_entity_poly.entity_id
_entity_poly.type
_entity_poly.pdbx_seq_one_letter_code
_entity_poly.pdbx_strand_id
1 'polypeptide(L)'
;ILNHADAGLKELEKDAETAPLENPEYYQFEIDIASVAEVWRRGSVISSWLLDLTASALAQSPDLDGFSGHVSDSGEGRWTAIAAVEEGVPAPVLTSALYSRFASRDLDHYGNQILSAMRKGFGGHDEKPSK
;
A
#
# COMPACT_ATOMS: atom_id res chain seq x y z
N ILE A 1 4.67 0.30 -7.06
CA ILE A 1 4.89 -0.14 -8.46
C ILE A 1 4.04 0.68 -9.43
N LEU A 2 2.71 0.57 -9.45
CA LEU A 2 1.87 1.33 -10.41
C LEU A 2 2.07 2.85 -10.31
N ASN A 3 2.19 3.39 -9.09
CA ASN A 3 2.50 4.80 -8.82
C ASN A 3 3.89 5.28 -9.28
N HIS A 4 4.78 4.34 -9.60
CA HIS A 4 6.13 4.62 -10.07
C HIS A 4 6.35 4.03 -11.46
N ALA A 5 5.29 3.72 -12.21
CA ALA A 5 5.39 3.14 -13.54
C ALA A 5 5.94 4.12 -14.59
N ASP A 6 6.08 5.40 -14.22
CA ASP A 6 6.67 6.50 -14.97
C ASP A 6 8.14 6.77 -14.60
N ALA A 7 8.79 5.90 -13.81
CA ALA A 7 10.13 6.13 -13.28
C ALA A 7 11.19 6.38 -14.37
N GLY A 8 11.00 5.84 -15.57
CA GLY A 8 11.86 6.06 -16.73
C GLY A 8 11.71 7.42 -17.42
N LEU A 9 10.72 8.23 -17.03
CA LEU A 9 10.58 9.62 -17.46
C LEU A 9 11.32 10.60 -16.52
N LYS A 10 11.73 10.14 -15.33
CA LYS A 10 12.34 10.97 -14.29
C LYS A 10 13.86 10.87 -14.38
N GLU A 11 14.55 12.02 -14.38
CA GLU A 11 15.99 12.04 -14.15
C GLU A 11 16.27 11.78 -12.67
N LEU A 12 16.81 10.60 -12.35
CA LEU A 12 17.24 10.27 -11.00
C LEU A 12 18.66 10.79 -10.74
N GLU A 13 18.87 11.32 -9.55
CA GLU A 13 20.21 11.72 -9.09
C GLU A 13 21.09 10.47 -9.00
N LYS A 14 22.30 10.54 -9.56
CA LYS A 14 23.24 9.41 -9.55
C LYS A 14 24.02 9.46 -8.25
N ASP A 15 23.59 8.72 -7.26
CA ASP A 15 24.29 8.53 -5.99
C ASP A 15 24.74 7.07 -5.80
N ALA A 16 25.49 6.81 -4.72
CA ALA A 16 26.03 5.48 -4.41
C ALA A 16 25.01 4.56 -3.72
N GLU A 17 23.89 5.10 -3.25
CA GLU A 17 22.85 4.39 -2.51
C GLU A 17 21.74 3.88 -3.45
N THR A 18 21.58 4.50 -4.62
CA THR A 18 20.49 4.25 -5.57
C THR A 18 21.03 3.69 -6.89
N ALA A 19 20.72 2.42 -7.14
CA ALA A 19 21.06 1.79 -8.42
C ALA A 19 20.26 2.43 -9.58
N PRO A 20 20.89 2.79 -10.71
CA PRO A 20 20.19 3.36 -11.84
C PRO A 20 19.30 2.32 -12.54
N LEU A 21 18.22 2.79 -13.17
CA LEU A 21 17.41 1.96 -14.07
C LEU A 21 18.24 1.61 -15.32
N GLU A 22 18.45 0.32 -15.57
CA GLU A 22 19.23 -0.15 -16.73
C GLU A 22 18.52 0.15 -18.08
N ASN A 23 17.19 0.05 -18.11
CA ASN A 23 16.37 0.23 -19.32
C ASN A 23 15.15 1.14 -19.00
N PRO A 24 15.35 2.46 -18.82
CA PRO A 24 14.29 3.39 -18.43
C PRO A 24 13.13 3.46 -19.44
N GLU A 25 13.38 3.21 -20.73
CA GLU A 25 12.39 3.23 -21.80
C GLU A 25 11.21 2.26 -21.57
N TYR A 26 11.39 1.22 -20.76
CA TYR A 26 10.32 0.26 -20.42
C TYR A 26 9.41 0.74 -19.29
N TYR A 27 9.71 1.86 -18.63
CA TYR A 27 9.01 2.34 -17.44
C TYR A 27 8.54 3.78 -17.64
N GLN A 28 7.91 4.06 -18.77
CA GLN A 28 7.41 5.38 -19.16
C GLN A 28 5.88 5.44 -19.20
N PHE A 29 5.23 4.82 -18.22
CA PHE A 29 3.77 4.73 -18.16
C PHE A 29 3.20 5.71 -17.14
N GLU A 30 2.42 6.67 -17.62
CA GLU A 30 1.58 7.53 -16.80
C GLU A 30 0.25 6.80 -16.52
N ILE A 31 0.21 6.03 -15.44
CA ILE A 31 -0.95 5.22 -15.07
C ILE A 31 -1.88 6.01 -14.15
N ASP A 32 -3.14 6.17 -14.54
CA ASP A 32 -4.20 6.63 -13.65
C ASP A 32 -4.65 5.48 -12.72
N ILE A 33 -4.16 5.52 -11.49
CA ILE A 33 -4.43 4.50 -10.46
C ILE A 33 -5.91 4.47 -10.07
N ALA A 34 -6.58 5.62 -10.02
CA ALA A 34 -8.00 5.68 -9.69
C ALA A 34 -8.82 4.94 -10.76
N SER A 35 -8.53 5.21 -12.04
CA SER A 35 -9.15 4.50 -13.16
C SER A 35 -8.83 3.00 -13.16
N VAL A 36 -7.61 2.59 -12.80
CA VAL A 36 -7.28 1.16 -12.65
C VAL A 36 -8.11 0.50 -11.55
N ALA A 37 -8.23 1.14 -10.39
CA ALA A 37 -9.04 0.64 -9.29
C ALA A 37 -10.52 0.49 -9.70
N GLU A 38 -11.04 1.45 -10.47
CA GLU A 38 -12.40 1.40 -11.04
C GLU A 38 -12.63 0.18 -11.92
N VAL A 39 -11.69 -0.12 -12.82
CA VAL A 39 -11.78 -1.30 -13.70
C VAL A 39 -11.76 -2.58 -12.88
N TRP A 40 -10.93 -2.68 -11.84
CA TRP A 40 -10.88 -3.87 -11.01
C TRP A 40 -12.16 -4.11 -10.19
N ARG A 41 -12.99 -3.09 -9.94
CA ARG A 41 -14.29 -3.29 -9.26
C ARG A 41 -15.27 -4.14 -10.06
N ARG A 42 -15.11 -4.25 -11.38
CA ARG A 42 -16.11 -4.85 -12.27
C ARG A 42 -15.48 -5.90 -13.18
N GLY A 43 -15.95 -7.15 -13.05
CA GLY A 43 -15.53 -8.24 -13.95
C GLY A 43 -14.12 -8.79 -13.69
N SER A 44 -13.46 -8.38 -12.61
CA SER A 44 -12.21 -8.98 -12.15
C SER A 44 -12.48 -10.11 -11.14
N VAL A 45 -11.53 -11.02 -10.98
CA VAL A 45 -11.58 -12.08 -9.94
C VAL A 45 -11.41 -11.50 -8.53
N ILE A 46 -10.79 -10.33 -8.41
CA ILE A 46 -10.44 -9.70 -7.12
C ILE A 46 -11.50 -8.70 -6.64
N SER A 47 -12.65 -8.62 -7.31
CA SER A 47 -13.75 -7.72 -6.92
C SER A 47 -14.18 -8.02 -5.48
N SER A 48 -14.16 -7.00 -4.63
CA SER A 48 -14.47 -7.15 -3.21
C SER A 48 -14.90 -5.80 -2.62
N TRP A 49 -15.58 -5.86 -1.48
CA TRP A 49 -15.96 -4.65 -0.75
C TRP A 49 -14.74 -3.78 -0.36
N LEU A 50 -13.59 -4.42 -0.05
CA LEU A 50 -12.36 -3.69 0.25
C LEU A 50 -11.88 -2.88 -0.96
N LEU A 51 -11.97 -3.46 -2.16
CA LEU A 51 -11.63 -2.77 -3.40
C LEU A 51 -12.61 -1.62 -3.71
N ASP A 52 -13.89 -1.78 -3.36
CA ASP A 52 -14.88 -0.70 -3.47
C ASP A 52 -14.50 0.51 -2.61
N LEU A 53 -14.07 0.26 -1.38
CA LEU A 53 -13.57 1.30 -0.46
C LEU A 53 -12.31 1.97 -1.01
N THR A 54 -11.37 1.20 -1.54
CA THR A 54 -10.13 1.74 -2.13
C THR A 54 -10.42 2.63 -3.32
N ALA A 55 -11.21 2.18 -4.28
CA ALA A 55 -11.57 2.99 -5.44
C ALA A 55 -12.36 4.24 -5.03
N SER A 56 -13.23 4.14 -4.02
CA SER A 56 -13.95 5.31 -3.49
C SER A 56 -13.01 6.32 -2.82
N ALA A 57 -11.97 5.87 -2.13
CA ALA A 57 -10.96 6.74 -1.55
C ALA A 57 -10.12 7.44 -2.62
N LEU A 58 -9.65 6.70 -3.63
CA LEU A 58 -8.88 7.23 -4.76
C LEU A 58 -9.69 8.22 -5.61
N ALA A 59 -10.99 7.97 -5.79
CA ALA A 59 -11.87 8.90 -6.50
C ALA A 59 -12.06 10.23 -5.76
N GLN A 60 -11.97 10.23 -4.42
CA GLN A 60 -12.06 11.44 -3.60
C GLN A 60 -10.72 12.18 -3.51
N SER A 61 -9.61 11.43 -3.40
CA SER A 61 -8.26 11.95 -3.30
C SER A 61 -7.30 10.99 -4.00
N PRO A 62 -6.95 11.25 -5.28
CA PRO A 62 -6.07 10.37 -6.04
C PRO A 62 -4.67 10.22 -5.41
N ASP A 63 -4.16 11.30 -4.82
CA ASP A 63 -2.85 11.37 -4.18
C ASP A 63 -2.86 10.94 -2.70
N LEU A 64 -4.05 10.74 -2.12
CA LEU A 64 -4.26 10.28 -0.74
C LEU A 64 -3.59 11.17 0.33
N ASP A 65 -3.39 12.46 0.06
CA ASP A 65 -2.70 13.45 0.92
C ASP A 65 -3.22 13.53 2.36
N GLY A 66 -4.46 13.08 2.61
CA GLY A 66 -5.06 13.02 3.94
C GLY A 66 -4.59 11.85 4.83
N PHE A 67 -3.75 10.97 4.31
CA PHE A 67 -3.18 9.82 5.02
C PHE A 67 -1.66 10.00 5.12
N SER A 68 -1.12 9.80 6.32
CA SER A 68 0.32 9.89 6.60
C SER A 68 1.12 8.67 6.13
N GLY A 69 0.44 7.62 5.69
CA GLY A 69 1.07 6.32 5.44
C GLY A 69 1.53 5.62 6.73
N HIS A 70 1.21 6.15 7.91
CA HIS A 70 1.49 5.48 9.17
C HIS A 70 0.36 4.53 9.56
N VAL A 71 0.55 3.25 9.28
CA VAL A 71 -0.46 2.23 9.56
C VAL A 71 -0.36 1.78 11.01
N SER A 72 -1.28 2.29 11.84
CA SER A 72 -1.36 1.92 13.26
C SER A 72 -1.50 0.39 13.47
N ASP A 73 -0.65 -0.18 14.32
CA ASP A 73 -0.74 -1.56 14.84
C ASP A 73 -1.73 -1.58 16.02
N SER A 74 -2.94 -2.08 15.79
CA SER A 74 -3.97 -2.27 16.81
C SER A 74 -3.73 -3.52 17.67
N GLY A 75 -2.71 -4.33 17.35
CA GLY A 75 -2.29 -5.50 18.11
C GLY A 75 -2.82 -6.83 17.59
N GLU A 76 -3.82 -6.82 16.69
CA GLU A 76 -4.47 -8.04 16.21
C GLU A 76 -3.54 -8.93 15.41
N GLY A 77 -2.75 -8.33 14.51
CA GLY A 77 -1.74 -9.07 13.75
C GLY A 77 -0.67 -9.67 14.66
N ARG A 78 -0.29 -8.96 15.74
CA ARG A 78 0.73 -9.41 16.69
C ARG A 78 0.29 -10.63 17.48
N TRP A 79 -0.89 -10.58 18.12
CA TRP A 79 -1.34 -11.73 18.90
C TRP A 79 -1.61 -12.93 17.99
N THR A 80 -2.12 -12.71 16.77
CA THR A 80 -2.34 -13.79 15.78
C THR A 80 -1.04 -14.48 15.39
N ALA A 81 0.03 -13.71 15.14
CA ALA A 81 1.34 -14.28 14.81
C ALA A 81 1.95 -15.06 15.98
N ILE A 82 1.77 -14.59 17.22
CA ILE A 82 2.23 -15.31 18.42
C ILE A 82 1.44 -16.61 18.59
N ALA A 83 0.11 -16.56 18.48
CA ALA A 83 -0.73 -17.75 18.58
C ALA A 83 -0.37 -18.82 17.54
N ALA A 84 -0.09 -18.41 16.29
CA ALA A 84 0.37 -19.33 15.25
C ALA A 84 1.68 -20.05 15.63
N VAL A 85 2.62 -19.35 16.27
CA VAL A 85 3.87 -19.95 16.78
C VAL A 85 3.60 -20.90 17.95
N GLU A 86 2.76 -20.50 18.90
CA GLU A 86 2.42 -21.31 20.07
C GLU A 86 1.66 -22.59 19.70
N GLU A 87 0.77 -22.53 18.72
CA GLU A 87 0.01 -23.66 18.23
C GLU A 87 0.78 -24.51 17.19
N GLY A 88 1.95 -24.07 16.76
CA GLY A 88 2.73 -24.76 15.72
C GLY A 88 2.07 -24.72 14.34
N VAL A 89 1.24 -23.70 14.05
CA VAL A 89 0.50 -23.54 12.80
C VAL A 89 1.27 -22.61 11.85
N PRO A 90 1.54 -23.02 10.60
CA PRO A 90 2.23 -22.16 9.65
C PRO A 90 1.33 -20.98 9.19
N ALA A 91 1.74 -19.75 9.52
CA ALA A 91 1.04 -18.52 9.14
C ALA A 91 1.93 -17.50 8.39
N PRO A 92 2.69 -17.91 7.35
CA PRO A 92 3.75 -17.08 6.75
C PRO A 92 3.24 -15.74 6.19
N VAL A 93 2.08 -15.73 5.53
CA VAL A 93 1.51 -14.52 4.93
C VAL A 93 1.11 -13.50 6.00
N LEU A 94 0.51 -13.96 7.11
CA LEU A 94 0.11 -13.09 8.22
C LEU A 94 1.34 -12.52 8.93
N THR A 95 2.37 -13.33 9.14
CA THR A 95 3.64 -12.89 9.73
C THR A 95 4.34 -11.86 8.85
N SER A 96 4.44 -12.12 7.55
CA SER A 96 5.02 -11.15 6.59
C SER A 96 4.22 -9.85 6.57
N ALA A 97 2.89 -9.91 6.54
CA ALA A 97 2.04 -8.72 6.56
C ALA A 97 2.23 -7.88 7.84
N LEU A 98 2.41 -8.53 8.99
CA LEU A 98 2.74 -7.85 10.25
C LEU A 98 4.11 -7.15 10.17
N TYR A 99 5.13 -7.81 9.61
CA TYR A 99 6.46 -7.23 9.48
C TYR A 99 6.51 -6.07 8.48
N SER A 100 5.78 -6.18 7.37
CA SER A 100 5.63 -5.10 6.40
C SER A 100 5.08 -3.83 7.06
N ARG A 101 4.18 -3.93 8.05
CA ARG A 101 3.70 -2.78 8.83
C ARG A 101 4.79 -2.11 9.69
N PHE A 102 5.80 -2.85 10.13
CA PHE A 102 6.94 -2.27 10.85
C PHE A 102 7.93 -1.60 9.90
N ALA A 103 8.15 -2.20 8.73
CA ALA A 103 8.99 -1.66 7.65
C ALA A 103 8.36 -0.46 6.93
N SER A 104 7.03 -0.33 7.02
CA SER A 104 6.18 0.74 6.46
C SER A 104 6.52 2.15 6.95
N ARG A 105 7.56 2.30 7.78
CA ARG A 105 7.96 3.55 8.42
C ARG A 105 8.86 4.45 7.59
N ASP A 106 9.27 4.11 6.35
CA ASP A 106 9.91 5.09 5.43
C ASP A 106 10.12 4.67 3.94
N LEU A 107 9.65 3.49 3.47
CA LEU A 107 9.90 3.05 2.07
C LEU A 107 8.67 2.66 1.23
N ASP A 108 7.46 2.68 1.78
CA ASP A 108 6.22 2.25 1.09
C ASP A 108 5.06 3.25 1.31
N HIS A 109 5.37 4.54 1.34
CA HIS A 109 4.44 5.60 1.75
C HIS A 109 3.08 5.52 1.03
N TYR A 110 3.08 5.46 -0.30
CA TYR A 110 1.84 5.40 -1.09
C TYR A 110 1.04 4.11 -0.86
N GLY A 111 1.70 2.96 -0.81
CA GLY A 111 1.04 1.68 -0.49
C GLY A 111 0.40 1.71 0.90
N ASN A 112 1.07 2.34 1.85
CA ASN A 112 0.56 2.48 3.22
C ASN A 112 -0.60 3.48 3.32
N GLN A 113 -0.60 4.57 2.55
CA GLN A 113 -1.72 5.49 2.47
C GLN A 113 -2.99 4.78 1.98
N ILE A 114 -2.85 3.91 0.96
CA ILE A 114 -3.95 3.05 0.50
C ILE A 114 -4.45 2.14 1.63
N LEU A 115 -3.54 1.49 2.36
CA LEU A 115 -3.91 0.61 3.48
C LEU A 115 -4.64 1.38 4.59
N SER A 116 -4.19 2.59 4.91
CA SER A 116 -4.86 3.46 5.87
C SER A 116 -6.24 3.91 5.40
N ALA A 117 -6.39 4.27 4.13
CA ALA A 117 -7.68 4.61 3.54
C ALA A 117 -8.68 3.45 3.65
N MET A 118 -8.25 2.23 3.34
CA MET A 118 -9.05 1.02 3.51
C MET A 118 -9.52 0.85 4.97
N ARG A 119 -8.58 0.94 5.93
CA ARG A 119 -8.86 0.78 7.36
C ARG A 119 -9.82 1.82 7.90
N LYS A 120 -9.72 3.07 7.45
CA LYS A 120 -10.69 4.11 7.76
C LYS A 120 -12.07 3.74 7.20
N GLY A 121 -12.13 3.29 5.95
CA GLY A 121 -13.36 2.93 5.26
C GLY A 121 -14.16 1.79 5.92
N PHE A 122 -13.50 0.68 6.30
CA PHE A 122 -14.22 -0.46 6.87
C PHE A 122 -14.38 -0.40 8.39
N GLY A 123 -13.40 0.15 9.09
CA GLY A 123 -13.28 0.02 10.55
C GLY A 123 -13.29 1.35 11.31
N GLY A 124 -13.38 2.48 10.61
CA GLY A 124 -13.31 3.80 11.24
C GLY A 124 -11.96 4.07 11.91
N HIS A 125 -10.89 3.42 11.46
CA HIS A 125 -9.57 3.59 12.03
C HIS A 125 -8.94 4.92 11.61
N ASP A 126 -9.21 5.97 12.38
CA ASP A 126 -8.56 7.27 12.18
C ASP A 126 -7.06 7.20 12.51
N GLU A 127 -6.26 7.81 11.64
CA GLU A 127 -4.85 8.01 11.91
C GLU A 127 -4.65 9.06 13.01
N LYS A 128 -3.57 8.90 13.77
CA LYS A 128 -3.14 9.98 14.66
C LYS A 128 -2.65 11.15 13.81
N PRO A 129 -2.87 12.41 14.23
CA PRO A 129 -2.28 13.56 13.56
C PRO A 129 -0.76 13.36 13.43
N SER A 130 -0.22 13.59 12.24
CA SER A 130 1.23 13.64 12.06
C SER A 130 1.79 14.68 13.03
N LYS A 131 2.81 14.30 13.80
CA LYS A 131 3.60 15.25 14.60
C LYS A 131 4.58 16.00 13.70
#